data_AF-A0A6P0IHQ7-F1
#
_entry.id   AF-A0A6P0IHQ7-F1
#
_cell.length_a   1.000
_cell.length_b   1.000
_cell.length_c   1.000
_cell.angle_alpha   90.00
_cell.angle_beta   90.00
_cell.angle_gamma   90.00
#
_symmetry.space_group_name_H-M   'P 1'
#
loop_
_entity.id
_entity.type
_entity.pdbx_description
1 polymer ?
#
loop_
_entity_poly.entity_id
_entity_poly.type
_entity_poly.pdbx_seq_one_letter_code
_entity_poly.pdbx_strand_id
1 'polypeptide(L)'
;MVSQFWQRLEAKPLPPTEESISLRVLVQALVVVGIVAVDVAASTFWSLWAVPLSIVGATWSWYRRRQRNIALKFLLALGMLLALGAFLGNVFSQLNDTRLALAQLLVQLQILHSFDLPRRKDLGYSMVIGLILLGVAGTVSQTLAFAPLLLVFLAIALPVLVLDYQSRLGISTAKKSKKLYGFTPNYSPIPLKRLILFIGVIMALGLTIFALMPRFPGYQIQMYPVSAPGEMANRRFD
;
A
#
# COMPACT_ATOMS: atom_id res chain seq x y z
N MET A 1 -36.99 -7.13 22.66
CA MET A 1 -35.85 -6.18 22.58
C MET A 1 -34.78 -6.58 21.56
N VAL A 2 -34.37 -7.85 21.49
CA VAL A 2 -33.33 -8.32 20.53
C VAL A 2 -33.75 -8.11 19.06
N SER A 3 -35.01 -8.38 18.68
CA SER A 3 -35.52 -8.23 17.31
C SER A 3 -35.49 -6.78 16.78
N GLN A 4 -35.73 -5.79 17.63
CA GLN A 4 -35.67 -4.37 17.26
C GLN A 4 -34.24 -3.88 17.03
N PHE A 5 -33.26 -4.50 17.70
CA PHE A 5 -31.84 -4.22 17.48
C PHE A 5 -31.38 -4.72 16.11
N TRP A 6 -31.82 -5.92 15.70
CA TRP A 6 -31.54 -6.48 14.37
C TRP A 6 -32.20 -5.66 13.24
N GLN A 7 -33.45 -5.22 13.43
CA GLN A 7 -34.12 -4.34 12.45
C GLN A 7 -33.42 -2.98 12.31
N ARG A 8 -32.87 -2.42 13.39
CA ARG A 8 -32.08 -1.17 13.33
C ARG A 8 -30.71 -1.35 12.65
N LEU A 9 -30.13 -2.55 12.70
CA LEU A 9 -28.90 -2.89 11.98
C LEU A 9 -29.16 -3.13 10.49
N GLU A 10 -30.32 -3.69 10.12
CA GLU A 10 -30.76 -3.86 8.73
C GLU A 10 -31.24 -2.56 8.07
N ALA A 11 -31.78 -1.62 8.86
CA ALA A 11 -32.25 -0.33 8.37
C ALA A 11 -31.13 0.68 8.07
N LYS A 12 -29.86 0.33 8.31
CA LYS A 12 -28.74 1.19 7.92
C LYS A 12 -28.57 1.11 6.40
N PRO A 13 -28.81 2.19 5.64
CA PRO A 13 -28.62 2.17 4.19
C PRO A 13 -27.20 1.70 3.90
N LEU A 14 -27.08 0.69 3.03
CA LEU A 14 -25.78 0.18 2.58
C LEU A 14 -24.93 1.39 2.17
N PRO A 15 -23.73 1.58 2.74
CA PRO A 15 -22.89 2.72 2.41
C PRO A 15 -22.71 2.74 0.89
N PRO A 16 -22.84 3.92 0.25
CA PRO A 16 -22.95 4.02 -1.20
C PRO A 16 -21.75 3.34 -1.85
N THR A 17 -21.99 2.43 -2.79
CA THR A 17 -20.91 1.82 -3.58
C THR A 17 -20.18 2.91 -4.37
N GLU A 18 -18.85 2.85 -4.45
CA GLU A 18 -18.07 3.72 -5.36
C GLU A 18 -18.36 3.30 -6.80
N GLU A 19 -19.14 4.08 -7.53
CA GLU A 19 -19.45 3.88 -8.96
C GLU A 19 -18.28 4.34 -9.87
N SER A 20 -17.29 5.07 -9.34
CA SER A 20 -16.15 5.57 -10.12
C SER A 20 -15.10 4.48 -10.34
N ILE A 21 -15.16 3.84 -11.51
CA ILE A 21 -14.16 2.88 -12.00
C ILE A 21 -12.74 3.49 -11.98
N SER A 22 -12.63 4.79 -12.27
CA SER A 22 -11.36 5.51 -12.30
C SER A 22 -10.60 5.47 -10.97
N LEU A 23 -11.27 5.78 -9.86
CA LEU A 23 -10.66 5.76 -8.53
C LEU A 23 -10.16 4.35 -8.18
N ARG A 24 -10.91 3.31 -8.54
CA ARG A 24 -10.50 1.92 -8.32
C ARG A 24 -9.27 1.54 -9.14
N VAL A 25 -9.21 1.93 -10.42
CA VAL A 25 -8.05 1.66 -11.28
C VAL A 25 -6.81 2.37 -10.75
N LEU A 26 -6.92 3.64 -10.35
CA LEU A 26 -5.77 4.36 -9.80
C LEU A 26 -5.32 3.81 -8.44
N VAL A 27 -6.25 3.41 -7.56
CA VAL A 27 -5.89 2.74 -6.29
C VAL A 27 -5.20 1.41 -6.59
N GLN A 28 -5.69 0.63 -7.55
CA GLN A 28 -5.03 -0.62 -7.94
C GLN A 28 -3.64 -0.38 -8.51
N ALA A 29 -3.46 0.65 -9.36
CA ALA A 29 -2.15 1.06 -9.84
C ALA A 29 -1.22 1.45 -8.67
N LEU A 30 -1.73 2.18 -7.68
CA LEU A 30 -1.00 2.54 -6.48
C LEU A 30 -0.56 1.31 -5.67
N VAL A 31 -1.43 0.32 -5.52
CA VAL A 31 -1.15 -0.97 -4.88
C VAL A 31 -0.04 -1.71 -5.61
N VAL A 32 -0.13 -1.83 -6.93
CA VAL A 32 0.87 -2.52 -7.76
C VAL A 32 2.23 -1.85 -7.61
N VAL A 33 2.29 -0.52 -7.68
CA VAL A 33 3.55 0.22 -7.50
C VAL A 33 4.11 0.00 -6.09
N GLY A 34 3.27 -0.03 -5.05
CA GLY A 34 3.72 -0.33 -3.68
C GLY A 34 4.33 -1.73 -3.53
N ILE A 35 3.72 -2.75 -4.15
CA ILE A 35 4.24 -4.12 -4.15
C ILE A 35 5.57 -4.21 -4.90
N VAL A 36 5.66 -3.59 -6.09
CA VAL A 36 6.90 -3.56 -6.89
C VAL A 36 8.01 -2.81 -6.15
N ALA A 37 7.68 -1.73 -5.46
CA ALA A 37 8.64 -0.96 -4.68
C ALA A 37 9.27 -1.78 -3.55
N VAL A 38 8.46 -2.58 -2.84
CA VAL A 38 8.96 -3.53 -1.84
C VAL A 38 9.83 -4.59 -2.48
N ASP A 39 9.42 -5.15 -3.61
CA ASP A 39 10.15 -6.22 -4.29
C ASP A 39 11.55 -5.77 -4.75
N VAL A 40 11.63 -4.57 -5.34
CA VAL A 40 12.89 -3.95 -5.76
C VAL A 40 13.75 -3.55 -4.56
N ALA A 41 13.14 -3.10 -3.46
CA ALA A 41 13.88 -2.73 -2.26
C ALA A 41 14.44 -3.95 -1.51
N ALA A 42 13.69 -5.05 -1.47
CA ALA A 42 14.05 -6.27 -0.76
C ALA A 42 14.77 -7.31 -1.64
N SER A 43 14.93 -7.05 -2.94
CA SER A 43 15.44 -8.01 -3.94
C SER A 43 14.70 -9.35 -3.91
N THR A 44 13.38 -9.31 -3.69
CA THR A 44 12.53 -10.51 -3.68
C THR A 44 11.91 -10.74 -5.07
N PHE A 45 11.20 -11.86 -5.21
CA PHE A 45 10.40 -12.19 -6.41
C PHE A 45 8.90 -12.24 -6.11
N TRP A 46 8.46 -11.56 -5.05
CA TRP A 46 7.06 -11.59 -4.61
C TRP A 46 6.13 -10.88 -5.58
N SER A 47 6.63 -9.89 -6.32
CA SER A 47 5.83 -9.16 -7.31
C SER A 47 5.25 -10.06 -8.40
N LEU A 48 5.97 -11.11 -8.82
CA LEU A 48 5.57 -12.04 -9.88
C LEU A 48 4.22 -12.70 -9.63
N TRP A 49 3.90 -12.98 -8.37
CA TRP A 49 2.63 -13.60 -7.97
C TRP A 49 1.68 -12.59 -7.32
N ALA A 50 2.19 -11.66 -6.53
CA ALA A 50 1.37 -10.68 -5.80
C ALA A 50 0.64 -9.71 -6.72
N VAL A 51 1.30 -9.24 -7.78
CA VAL A 51 0.70 -8.30 -8.75
C VAL A 51 -0.46 -8.93 -9.50
N PRO A 52 -0.30 -10.07 -10.22
CA PRO A 52 -1.42 -10.67 -10.93
C PRO A 52 -2.54 -11.09 -9.97
N LEU A 53 -2.21 -11.61 -8.79
CA LEU A 53 -3.23 -12.03 -7.82
C LEU A 53 -4.04 -10.83 -7.28
N SER A 54 -3.41 -9.68 -7.07
CA SER A 54 -4.11 -8.44 -6.69
C SER A 54 -5.06 -7.94 -7.80
N ILE A 55 -4.65 -8.05 -9.07
CA ILE A 55 -5.45 -7.61 -10.23
C ILE A 55 -6.66 -8.54 -10.41
N VAL A 56 -6.45 -9.86 -10.29
CA VAL A 56 -7.53 -10.84 -10.31
C VAL A 56 -8.49 -10.58 -9.15
N GLY A 57 -7.98 -10.30 -7.94
CA GLY A 57 -8.80 -9.97 -6.78
C GLY A 57 -9.66 -8.73 -6.98
N ALA A 58 -9.08 -7.65 -7.51
CA ALA A 58 -9.81 -6.42 -7.81
C ALA A 58 -10.88 -6.61 -8.90
N THR A 59 -10.56 -7.36 -9.95
CA THR A 59 -11.48 -7.66 -11.06
C THR A 59 -12.63 -8.57 -10.61
N TRP A 60 -12.32 -9.58 -9.81
CA TRP A 60 -13.29 -10.50 -9.23
C TRP A 60 -14.22 -9.80 -8.24
N SER A 61 -13.66 -8.92 -7.41
CA SER A 61 -14.42 -8.07 -6.48
C SER A 61 -15.42 -7.18 -7.21
N TRP A 62 -15.04 -6.63 -8.37
CA TRP A 62 -15.92 -5.84 -9.23
C TRP A 62 -17.08 -6.65 -9.78
N TYR A 63 -16.81 -7.83 -10.35
CA TYR A 63 -17.84 -8.69 -10.92
C TYR A 63 -18.83 -9.18 -9.86
N ARG A 64 -18.35 -9.46 -8.65
CA ARG A 64 -19.14 -10.04 -7.56
C ARG A 64 -19.75 -9.00 -6.61
N ARG A 65 -19.69 -7.70 -6.94
CA ARG A 65 -20.17 -6.56 -6.11
C ARG A 65 -21.63 -6.66 -5.63
N ARG A 66 -22.48 -7.39 -6.35
CA ARG A 66 -23.92 -7.54 -6.06
C ARG A 66 -24.25 -8.81 -5.28
N GLN A 67 -23.31 -9.75 -5.12
CA GLN A 67 -23.57 -11.02 -4.44
C GLN A 67 -22.88 -11.08 -3.08
N ARG A 68 -23.67 -11.25 -2.01
CA ARG A 68 -23.17 -11.50 -0.65
C ARG A 68 -22.70 -12.96 -0.55
N ASN A 69 -21.45 -13.22 -0.94
CA ASN A 69 -20.88 -14.55 -0.76
C ASN A 69 -20.16 -14.64 0.59
N ILE A 70 -20.90 -15.03 1.63
CA ILE A 70 -20.43 -15.07 3.03
C ILE A 70 -19.25 -16.05 3.17
N ALA A 71 -19.27 -17.17 2.44
CA ALA A 71 -18.20 -18.16 2.44
C ALA A 71 -16.84 -17.57 1.99
N LEU A 72 -16.84 -16.72 0.95
CA LEU A 72 -15.61 -16.07 0.49
C LEU A 72 -15.07 -15.09 1.53
N LYS A 73 -15.95 -14.34 2.20
CA LYS A 73 -15.53 -13.42 3.26
C LYS A 73 -14.93 -14.15 4.45
N PHE A 74 -15.52 -15.29 4.81
CA PHE A 74 -14.98 -16.15 5.85
C PHE A 74 -13.61 -16.71 5.46
N LEU A 75 -13.46 -17.18 4.22
CA LEU A 75 -12.17 -17.67 3.70
C LEU A 75 -11.10 -16.55 3.68
N LEU A 76 -11.46 -15.34 3.25
CA LEU A 76 -10.55 -14.20 3.24
C LEU A 76 -10.15 -13.78 4.66
N ALA A 77 -11.09 -13.78 5.61
CA ALA A 77 -10.82 -13.50 7.01
C ALA A 77 -9.87 -14.55 7.63
N LEU A 78 -10.08 -15.82 7.32
CA LEU A 78 -9.18 -16.90 7.73
C LEU A 78 -7.79 -16.71 7.11
N GLY A 79 -7.70 -16.35 5.83
CA GLY A 79 -6.44 -16.02 5.16
C GLY A 79 -5.69 -14.88 5.85
N MET A 80 -6.40 -13.81 6.26
CA MET A 80 -5.78 -12.69 6.98
C MET A 80 -5.25 -13.10 8.37
N LEU A 81 -5.97 -13.98 9.09
CA LEU A 81 -5.51 -14.54 10.36
C LEU A 81 -4.26 -15.42 10.18
N LEU A 82 -4.22 -16.24 9.14
CA LEU A 82 -3.05 -17.07 8.83
C LEU A 82 -1.83 -16.21 8.47
N ALA A 83 -2.01 -15.15 7.68
CA ALA A 83 -0.95 -14.20 7.37
C ALA A 83 -0.38 -13.53 8.64
N LEU A 84 -1.27 -13.14 9.57
CA LEU A 84 -0.86 -12.60 10.86
C LEU A 84 -0.10 -13.63 11.71
N GLY A 85 -0.57 -14.88 11.74
CA GLY A 85 0.10 -15.98 12.44
C GLY A 85 1.50 -16.25 11.88
N ALA A 86 1.65 -16.25 10.56
CA ALA A 86 2.95 -16.40 9.89
C ALA A 86 3.89 -15.23 10.22
N PHE A 87 3.38 -13.99 10.23
CA PHE A 87 4.16 -12.83 10.64
C PHE A 87 4.66 -12.96 12.08
N LEU A 88 3.78 -13.32 13.02
CA LEU A 88 4.17 -13.52 14.42
C LEU A 88 5.25 -14.60 14.54
N GLY A 89 5.08 -15.74 13.84
CA GLY A 89 6.10 -16.80 13.79
C GLY A 89 7.45 -16.32 13.26
N ASN A 90 7.46 -15.50 12.21
CA ASN A 90 8.68 -14.92 11.65
C ASN A 90 9.35 -13.91 12.62
N VAL A 91 8.55 -13.09 13.31
CA VAL A 91 9.06 -12.14 14.32
C VAL A 91 9.67 -12.87 15.52
N PHE A 92 9.06 -13.96 15.98
CA PHE A 92 9.60 -14.74 17.11
C PHE A 92 10.82 -15.59 16.73
N SER A 93 10.96 -15.98 15.46
CA SER A 93 12.09 -16.81 15.01
C SER A 93 13.28 -16.02 14.46
N GLN A 94 13.06 -14.84 13.89
CA GLN A 94 14.09 -14.04 13.20
C GLN A 94 13.98 -12.56 13.59
N LEU A 95 14.65 -12.17 14.69
CA LEU A 95 14.66 -10.79 15.17
C LEU A 95 15.41 -9.81 14.26
N ASN A 96 16.30 -10.29 13.38
CA ASN A 96 17.10 -9.43 12.50
C ASN A 96 16.32 -8.86 11.30
N ASP A 97 15.34 -9.60 10.76
CA ASP A 97 14.68 -9.27 9.49
C ASP A 97 13.18 -8.95 9.64
N THR A 98 12.82 -8.33 10.76
CA THR A 98 11.43 -7.91 11.05
C THR A 98 10.86 -6.95 10.01
N ARG A 99 11.71 -6.14 9.36
CA ARG A 99 11.31 -5.27 8.24
C ARG A 99 10.80 -6.06 7.03
N LEU A 100 11.47 -7.15 6.69
CA LEU A 100 11.08 -8.01 5.58
C LEU A 100 9.81 -8.80 5.92
N ALA A 101 9.69 -9.29 7.16
CA ALA A 101 8.48 -9.95 7.66
C ALA A 101 7.27 -8.99 7.64
N LEU A 102 7.46 -7.73 8.03
CA LEU A 102 6.40 -6.71 7.96
C LEU A 102 6.00 -6.43 6.50
N ALA A 103 6.98 -6.30 5.60
CA ALA A 103 6.71 -6.10 4.18
C ALA A 103 5.88 -7.27 3.60
N GLN A 104 6.25 -8.50 3.94
CA GLN A 104 5.53 -9.71 3.55
C GLN A 104 4.08 -9.71 4.03
N LEU A 105 3.88 -9.41 5.32
CA LEU A 105 2.54 -9.32 5.92
C LEU A 105 1.69 -8.29 5.17
N LEU A 106 2.23 -7.09 4.95
CA LEU A 106 1.50 -6.01 4.28
C LEU A 106 1.15 -6.36 2.84
N VAL A 107 2.04 -7.03 2.09
CA VAL A 107 1.75 -7.51 0.73
C VAL A 107 0.64 -8.56 0.75
N GLN A 108 0.71 -9.54 1.66
CA GLN A 108 -0.32 -10.58 1.80
C GLN A 108 -1.68 -9.98 2.17
N LEU A 109 -1.71 -9.06 3.14
CA LEU A 109 -2.91 -8.35 3.52
C LEU A 109 -3.46 -7.52 2.36
N GLN A 110 -2.60 -6.87 1.58
CA GLN A 110 -3.02 -6.08 0.44
C GLN A 110 -3.67 -6.93 -0.66
N ILE A 111 -3.11 -8.11 -0.95
CA ILE A 111 -3.70 -9.07 -1.89
C ILE A 111 -5.06 -9.55 -1.38
N LEU A 112 -5.13 -10.02 -0.12
CA LEU A 112 -6.38 -10.52 0.47
C LEU A 112 -7.44 -9.43 0.52
N HIS A 113 -7.04 -8.21 0.87
CA HIS A 113 -7.92 -7.05 0.90
C HIS A 113 -8.40 -6.67 -0.51
N SER A 114 -7.59 -6.83 -1.56
CA SER A 114 -8.04 -6.62 -2.96
C SER A 114 -9.23 -7.50 -3.34
N PHE A 115 -9.40 -8.68 -2.75
CA PHE A 115 -10.56 -9.54 -2.98
C PHE A 115 -11.83 -9.06 -2.24
N ASP A 116 -11.72 -8.38 -1.09
CA ASP A 116 -12.84 -7.84 -0.31
C ASP A 116 -12.97 -6.31 -0.44
N LEU A 117 -12.96 -5.77 -1.67
CA LEU A 117 -13.17 -4.34 -1.97
C LEU A 117 -14.61 -3.93 -2.38
N PRO A 118 -15.72 -4.30 -1.68
CA PRO A 118 -17.05 -3.88 -2.09
C PRO A 118 -17.40 -2.43 -1.70
N ARG A 119 -16.70 -1.78 -0.75
CA ARG A 119 -17.14 -0.48 -0.18
C ARG A 119 -16.08 0.63 -0.30
N ARG A 120 -16.54 1.89 -0.37
CA ARG A 120 -15.70 3.11 -0.48
C ARG A 120 -14.63 3.22 0.60
N LYS A 121 -15.00 2.92 1.85
CA LYS A 121 -14.07 2.97 2.98
C LYS A 121 -12.88 2.00 2.81
N ASP A 122 -13.08 0.90 2.09
CA ASP A 122 -12.07 -0.14 1.91
C ASP A 122 -10.99 0.33 0.91
N LEU A 123 -11.35 1.18 -0.08
CA LEU A 123 -10.39 1.80 -1.01
C LEU A 123 -9.40 2.75 -0.30
N GLY A 124 -9.88 3.51 0.67
CA GLY A 124 -9.02 4.35 1.51
C GLY A 124 -8.03 3.53 2.34
N TYR A 125 -8.43 2.37 2.87
CA TYR A 125 -7.51 1.48 3.60
C TYR A 125 -6.42 0.92 2.69
N SER A 126 -6.75 0.48 1.47
CA SER A 126 -5.75 0.00 0.51
C SER A 126 -4.72 1.08 0.13
N MET A 127 -5.14 2.34 0.04
CA MET A 127 -4.21 3.46 -0.18
C MET A 127 -3.24 3.64 0.99
N VAL A 128 -3.74 3.62 2.22
CA VAL A 128 -2.91 3.73 3.43
C VAL A 128 -1.93 2.55 3.52
N ILE A 129 -2.40 1.32 3.29
CA ILE A 129 -1.52 0.13 3.27
C ILE A 129 -0.46 0.26 2.16
N GLY A 130 -0.82 0.77 0.99
CA GLY A 130 0.14 1.07 -0.08
C GLY A 130 1.20 2.10 0.32
N LEU A 131 0.82 3.14 1.05
CA LEU A 131 1.76 4.14 1.57
C LEU A 131 2.69 3.55 2.63
N ILE A 132 2.17 2.69 3.52
CA ILE A 132 2.98 1.98 4.51
C ILE A 132 3.97 1.04 3.79
N LEU A 133 3.53 0.30 2.76
CA LEU A 133 4.41 -0.53 1.94
C LEU A 133 5.56 0.26 1.33
N LEU A 134 5.28 1.45 0.77
CA LEU A 134 6.32 2.34 0.26
C LEU A 134 7.29 2.79 1.37
N GLY A 135 6.77 3.12 2.56
CA GLY A 135 7.58 3.48 3.72
C GLY A 135 8.52 2.35 4.14
N VAL A 136 7.99 1.13 4.29
CA VAL A 136 8.79 -0.06 4.62
C VAL A 136 9.84 -0.33 3.54
N ALA A 137 9.46 -0.27 2.26
CA ALA A 137 10.40 -0.38 1.14
C ALA A 137 11.54 0.64 1.23
N GLY A 138 11.23 1.89 1.58
CA GLY A 138 12.23 2.94 1.78
C GLY A 138 13.24 2.63 2.89
N THR A 139 12.83 1.93 3.96
CA THR A 139 13.73 1.54 5.05
C THR A 139 14.62 0.33 4.74
N VAL A 140 14.21 -0.49 3.77
CA VAL A 140 14.95 -1.69 3.34
C VAL A 140 15.81 -1.41 2.12
N SER A 141 15.44 -0.40 1.31
CA SER A 141 16.14 -0.05 0.08
C SER A 141 17.60 0.32 0.31
N GLN A 142 18.47 -0.30 -0.49
CA GLN A 142 19.92 -0.07 -0.50
C GLN A 142 20.40 0.58 -1.80
N THR A 143 19.50 0.86 -2.75
CA THR A 143 19.85 1.24 -4.13
C THR A 143 19.07 2.46 -4.61
N LEU A 144 19.68 3.24 -5.52
CA LEU A 144 19.00 4.36 -6.20
C LEU A 144 17.85 3.91 -7.11
N ALA A 145 17.73 2.62 -7.41
CA ALA A 145 16.65 2.05 -8.21
C ALA A 145 15.25 2.24 -7.58
N PHE A 146 15.19 2.47 -6.27
CA PHE A 146 13.94 2.77 -5.57
C PHE A 146 13.42 4.20 -5.85
N ALA A 147 14.29 5.17 -6.13
CA ALA A 147 13.90 6.57 -6.27
C ALA A 147 12.88 6.83 -7.40
N PRO A 148 13.04 6.25 -8.62
CA PRO A 148 12.02 6.36 -9.66
C PRO A 148 10.66 5.76 -9.24
N LEU A 149 10.66 4.62 -8.53
CA LEU A 149 9.43 3.97 -8.07
C LEU A 149 8.70 4.83 -7.03
N LEU A 150 9.44 5.50 -6.15
CA LEU A 150 8.90 6.48 -5.21
C LEU A 150 8.22 7.65 -5.95
N LEU A 151 8.86 8.20 -6.97
CA LEU A 151 8.29 9.30 -7.76
C LEU A 151 7.01 8.88 -8.48
N VAL A 152 6.99 7.68 -9.07
CA VAL A 152 5.80 7.11 -9.72
C VAL A 152 4.68 6.91 -8.69
N PHE A 153 4.98 6.35 -7.52
CA PHE A 153 4.00 6.18 -6.46
C PHE A 153 3.40 7.52 -6.05
N LEU A 154 4.23 8.54 -5.82
CA LEU A 154 3.78 9.87 -5.41
C LEU A 154 2.92 10.54 -6.50
N ALA A 155 3.32 10.41 -7.77
CA ALA A 155 2.59 10.95 -8.91
C ALA A 155 1.17 10.35 -9.04
N ILE A 156 0.99 9.09 -8.64
CA ILE A 156 -0.32 8.41 -8.61
C ILE A 156 -1.07 8.72 -7.30
N ALA A 157 -0.39 8.70 -6.15
CA ALA A 157 -1.01 8.87 -4.83
C ALA A 157 -1.75 10.20 -4.70
N LEU A 158 -1.16 11.30 -5.17
CA LEU A 158 -1.74 12.64 -5.04
C LEU A 158 -3.07 12.82 -5.77
N PRO A 159 -3.19 12.49 -7.08
CA PRO A 159 -4.49 12.57 -7.74
C PRO A 159 -5.50 11.63 -7.10
N VAL A 160 -5.11 10.45 -6.59
CA VAL A 160 -6.03 9.56 -5.86
C VAL A 160 -6.51 10.18 -4.56
N LEU A 161 -5.63 10.78 -3.75
CA LEU A 161 -6.01 11.46 -2.51
C LEU A 161 -6.99 12.60 -2.78
N VAL A 162 -6.74 13.40 -3.83
CA VAL A 162 -7.62 14.52 -4.17
C VAL A 162 -8.99 14.02 -4.63
N LEU A 163 -9.04 12.94 -5.43
CA LEU A 163 -10.30 12.32 -5.85
C LEU A 163 -11.05 11.70 -4.66
N ASP A 164 -10.34 11.02 -3.74
CA ASP A 164 -10.91 10.48 -2.51
C ASP A 164 -11.49 11.60 -1.62
N TYR A 165 -10.76 12.71 -1.48
CA TYR A 165 -11.22 13.90 -0.76
C TYR A 165 -12.47 14.54 -1.38
N GLN A 166 -12.47 14.74 -2.71
CA GLN A 166 -13.63 15.28 -3.44
C GLN A 166 -14.86 14.36 -3.34
N SER A 167 -14.63 13.05 -3.39
CA SER A 167 -15.68 12.02 -3.23
C SER A 167 -16.31 12.09 -1.84
N ARG A 168 -15.51 12.24 -0.78
CA ARG A 168 -15.97 12.34 0.63
C ARG A 168 -16.73 13.63 0.92
N LEU A 169 -16.34 14.74 0.31
CA LEU A 169 -17.03 16.01 0.45
C LEU A 169 -18.39 16.06 -0.28
N GLY A 170 -18.75 15.02 -1.04
CA GLY A 170 -20.03 14.95 -1.74
C GLY A 170 -20.19 15.98 -2.88
N ILE A 171 -19.13 16.71 -3.22
CA ILE A 171 -19.13 17.75 -4.27
C ILE A 171 -19.40 17.13 -5.66
N SER A 172 -19.24 15.82 -5.80
CA SER A 172 -19.35 15.12 -7.08
C SER A 172 -20.74 14.53 -7.42
N THR A 173 -21.79 14.76 -6.61
CA THR A 173 -23.13 14.19 -6.90
C THR A 173 -24.29 15.20 -6.92
N ALA A 174 -24.09 16.49 -6.62
CA ALA A 174 -25.20 17.44 -6.53
C ALA A 174 -25.79 17.96 -7.88
N LYS A 175 -25.17 17.67 -9.05
CA LYS A 175 -25.74 18.07 -10.35
C LYS A 175 -25.38 17.12 -11.50
N LYS A 176 -25.94 15.91 -11.53
CA LYS A 176 -26.13 15.16 -12.79
C LYS A 176 -27.47 14.43 -12.80
N SER A 177 -28.55 15.19 -12.64
CA SER A 177 -29.86 14.77 -13.14
C SER A 177 -29.89 15.03 -14.65
N LYS A 178 -30.04 13.96 -15.42
CA LYS A 178 -30.38 13.91 -16.85
C LYS A 178 -29.41 14.60 -17.84
N LYS A 179 -28.52 13.81 -18.44
CA LYS A 179 -28.45 13.79 -19.90
C LYS A 179 -28.03 12.43 -20.43
N LEU A 180 -28.90 11.97 -21.32
CA LEU A 180 -28.92 10.77 -22.13
C LEU A 180 -27.68 10.70 -23.03
N TYR A 181 -27.15 9.49 -23.25
CA TYR A 181 -26.22 9.06 -24.32
C TYR A 181 -25.08 10.01 -24.70
N GLY A 182 -23.86 9.64 -24.29
CA GLY A 182 -22.62 10.24 -24.74
C GLY A 182 -21.50 9.94 -23.76
N PHE A 183 -20.72 8.89 -24.06
CA PHE A 183 -19.51 8.54 -23.32
C PHE A 183 -18.46 9.65 -23.53
N THR A 184 -18.62 10.74 -22.79
CA THR A 184 -17.58 11.75 -22.60
C THR A 184 -17.07 11.57 -21.19
N PRO A 185 -15.83 11.09 -21.00
CA PRO A 185 -15.25 10.99 -19.67
C PRO A 185 -14.90 12.42 -19.22
N ASN A 186 -15.91 13.13 -18.72
CA ASN A 186 -15.76 14.44 -18.11
C ASN A 186 -15.17 14.24 -16.70
N TYR A 187 -13.92 13.78 -16.69
CA TYR A 187 -13.00 13.97 -15.58
C TYR A 187 -12.91 15.48 -15.39
N SER A 188 -13.24 16.00 -14.22
CA SER A 188 -12.72 17.31 -13.83
C SER A 188 -11.24 17.07 -13.54
N PRO A 189 -10.32 17.28 -14.49
CA PRO A 189 -8.93 17.01 -14.22
C PRO A 189 -8.52 18.13 -13.28
N ILE A 190 -7.99 17.78 -12.11
CA ILE A 190 -7.19 18.72 -11.35
C ILE A 190 -6.21 19.32 -12.38
N PRO A 191 -6.17 20.65 -12.56
CA PRO A 191 -5.36 21.22 -13.62
C PRO A 191 -3.93 20.72 -13.43
N LEU A 192 -3.33 20.15 -14.47
CA LEU A 192 -2.02 19.50 -14.41
C LEU A 192 -0.97 20.38 -13.72
N LYS A 193 -1.06 21.70 -13.92
CA LYS A 193 -0.28 22.73 -13.23
C LYS A 193 -0.39 22.66 -11.70
N ARG A 194 -1.59 22.50 -11.15
CA ARG A 194 -1.84 22.41 -9.70
C ARG A 194 -1.37 21.07 -9.14
N LEU A 195 -1.46 19.99 -9.92
CA LEU A 195 -0.89 18.68 -9.54
C LEU A 195 0.64 18.76 -9.44
N ILE A 196 1.29 19.32 -10.45
CA ILE A 196 2.75 19.54 -10.47
C ILE A 196 3.17 20.46 -9.33
N LEU A 197 2.40 21.51 -9.04
CA LEU A 197 2.64 22.38 -7.89
C LEU A 197 2.58 21.60 -6.58
N PHE A 198 1.56 20.75 -6.36
CA PHE A 198 1.46 19.93 -5.16
C PHE A 198 2.63 18.96 -5.03
N ILE A 199 3.02 18.28 -6.11
CA ILE A 199 4.21 17.41 -6.14
C ILE A 199 5.45 18.21 -5.73
N GLY A 200 5.66 19.38 -6.34
CA GLY A 200 6.80 20.25 -6.07
C GLY A 200 6.86 20.71 -4.61
N VAL A 201 5.73 21.14 -4.05
CA VAL A 201 5.63 21.56 -2.64
C VAL A 201 5.93 20.41 -1.69
N ILE A 202 5.37 19.22 -1.93
CA ILE A 202 5.58 18.03 -1.09
C ILE A 202 7.04 17.59 -1.15
N MET A 203 7.63 17.57 -2.34
CA MET A 203 9.03 17.21 -2.52
C MET A 203 9.97 18.23 -1.85
N ALA A 204 9.71 19.52 -2.00
CA ALA A 204 10.48 20.58 -1.34
C ALA A 204 10.40 20.48 0.19
N LEU A 205 9.19 20.30 0.74
CA LEU A 205 9.00 20.08 2.18
C LEU A 205 9.71 18.82 2.66
N GLY A 206 9.55 17.69 1.95
CA GLY A 206 10.19 16.43 2.30
C GLY A 206 11.72 16.52 2.31
N LEU A 207 12.31 17.17 1.29
CA LEU A 207 13.75 17.41 1.21
C LEU A 207 14.24 18.36 2.31
N THR A 208 13.46 19.39 2.63
CA THR A 208 13.79 20.32 3.71
C THR A 208 13.80 19.61 5.06
N ILE A 209 12.76 18.82 5.35
CA ILE A 209 12.71 17.99 6.56
C ILE A 209 13.89 17.01 6.59
N PHE A 210 14.19 16.34 5.48
CA PHE A 210 15.31 15.40 5.37
C PHE A 210 16.69 16.05 5.51
N ALA A 211 16.84 17.30 5.09
CA ALA A 211 18.07 18.08 5.26
C ALA A 211 18.25 18.53 6.72
N LEU A 212 17.15 18.86 7.40
CA LEU A 212 17.13 19.26 8.81
C LEU A 212 17.17 18.08 9.79
N MET A 213 16.79 16.88 9.35
CA MET A 213 16.78 15.69 10.19
C MET A 213 18.21 15.30 10.58
N PRO A 214 18.57 15.26 11.88
CA PRO A 214 19.88 14.83 12.33
C PRO A 214 20.06 13.35 12.01
N ARG A 215 20.95 13.06 11.07
CA ARG A 215 21.28 11.70 10.65
C ARG A 215 22.29 11.13 11.63
N PHE A 216 21.81 10.65 12.78
CA PHE A 216 22.66 9.88 13.67
C PHE A 216 23.07 8.60 12.94
N PRO A 217 24.37 8.35 12.71
CA PRO A 217 24.81 7.09 12.15
C PRO A 217 24.33 5.99 13.09
N GLY A 218 23.44 5.13 12.60
CA GLY A 218 23.04 3.92 13.32
C GLY A 218 24.30 3.17 13.67
N TYR A 219 24.55 3.04 14.98
CA TYR A 219 25.76 2.53 15.60
C TYR A 219 26.27 1.26 14.88
N GLN A 220 27.20 1.44 13.94
CA GLN A 220 28.00 0.37 13.35
C GLN A 220 29.07 -0.02 14.36
N ILE A 221 28.68 -0.52 15.54
CA ILE A 221 29.62 -1.34 16.31
C ILE A 221 29.60 -2.76 15.75
N GLN A 222 30.02 -2.90 14.49
CA GLN A 222 30.65 -4.14 14.10
C GLN A 222 32.08 -4.05 14.64
N MET A 223 32.26 -4.40 15.93
CA MET A 223 33.57 -4.84 16.36
C MET A 223 33.80 -6.13 15.59
N TYR A 224 34.57 -6.07 14.51
CA TYR A 224 35.12 -7.27 13.91
C TYR A 224 35.97 -7.93 15.00
N PRO A 225 35.59 -9.11 15.53
CA PRO A 225 36.49 -9.82 16.40
C PRO A 225 37.63 -10.28 15.51
N VAL A 226 38.86 -10.01 15.94
CA VAL A 226 40.12 -10.46 15.30
C VAL A 226 40.61 -9.57 14.16
N SER A 227 41.16 -8.41 14.51
CA SER A 227 42.46 -8.05 13.92
C SER A 227 43.49 -9.05 14.45
N ALA A 228 43.67 -10.15 13.71
CA ALA A 228 44.81 -11.03 13.94
C ALA A 228 46.09 -10.19 13.74
N PRO A 229 47.02 -10.15 14.69
CA PRO A 229 48.32 -9.53 14.45
C PRO A 229 49.03 -10.34 13.36
N GLY A 230 49.08 -9.81 12.14
CA GLY A 230 49.80 -10.39 11.00
C GLY A 230 51.33 -10.43 11.17
N GLU A 231 51.85 -10.33 12.39
CA GLU A 231 53.29 -10.20 12.67
C GLU A 231 53.86 -11.25 13.65
N MET A 232 53.05 -12.19 14.16
CA MET A 232 53.55 -13.21 15.11
C MET A 232 53.73 -14.63 14.51
N ALA A 233 53.41 -14.85 13.24
CA ALA A 233 53.60 -16.14 12.57
C ALA A 233 54.99 -16.34 11.94
N ASN A 234 55.89 -15.34 12.02
CA ASN A 234 57.21 -15.40 11.38
C ASN A 234 58.39 -15.27 12.36
N ARG A 235 58.21 -15.62 13.64
CA ARG A 235 59.31 -15.74 14.60
C ARG A 235 59.57 -17.20 14.97
N ARG A 236 60.67 -17.69 14.39
CA ARG A 236 61.55 -18.78 14.86
C ARG A 236 61.07 -20.21 14.60
N PHE A 237 61.46 -20.71 13.43
CA PHE A 237 62.15 -22.00 13.37
C PHE A 237 63.64 -21.72 13.47
N ASP A 238 64.18 -21.84 14.68
CA ASP A 238 65.60 -22.17 14.95
C ASP A 238 65.58 -23.27 16.03
#